data_AF-A0A310SH54-F1
#
_entry.id   AF-A0A310SH54-F1
#
_cell.length_a   1.000
_cell.length_b   1.000
_cell.length_c   1.000
_cell.angle_alpha   90.00
_cell.angle_beta   90.00
_cell.angle_gamma   90.00
#
_symmetry.space_group_name_H-M   'P 1'
#
loop_
_entity.id
_entity.type
_entity.pdbx_description
1 polymer ?
#
loop_
_entity_poly.entity_id
_entity_poly.type
_entity_poly.pdbx_seq_one_letter_code
_entity_poly.pdbx_strand_id
1 'polypeptide(L)' 'LDVIPLLLDCCNIDARNLLIMQWTILALRNLCEDNPANQEIIRNCSRVGVVESSVLQEMGISLHEDEQGKKIGIVPLPRE' A
#
# COMPACT_ATOMS: atom_id res chain seq x y z
N LEU A 1 11.60 -14.87 -3.50
CA LEU A 1 10.42 -14.01 -3.69
C LEU A 1 9.51 -14.29 -2.50
N ASP A 2 9.34 -13.34 -1.61
CA ASP A 2 8.53 -13.56 -0.40
C ASP A 2 7.05 -13.44 -0.75
N VAL A 3 6.26 -14.46 -0.41
CA VAL A 3 4.86 -14.56 -0.83
C VAL A 3 3.98 -13.52 -0.14
N ILE A 4 4.27 -13.18 1.12
CA ILE A 4 3.46 -12.23 1.91
C ILE A 4 3.46 -10.83 1.30
N PRO A 5 4.62 -10.18 1.03
CA PRO A 5 4.65 -8.86 0.39
C PRO A 5 3.91 -8.84 -0.96
N LEU A 6 4.10 -9.87 -1.79
CA LEU A 6 3.43 -9.95 -3.10
C LEU A 6 1.90 -10.02 -2.96
N LEU A 7 1.40 -10.77 -1.97
CA LEU A 7 -0.03 -10.79 -1.66
C LEU A 7 -0.47 -9.41 -1.14
N LEU A 8 0.27 -8.77 -0.25
CA LEU A 8 -0.08 -7.44 0.26
C LEU A 8 -0.21 -6.38 -0.85
N ASP A 9 0.60 -6.45 -1.91
CA ASP A 9 0.46 -5.57 -3.09
C ASP A 9 -0.89 -5.73 -3.81
N CYS A 10 -1.48 -6.93 -3.73
CA CYS A 10 -2.78 -7.25 -4.32
C CYS A 10 -3.97 -6.86 -3.43
N CYS A 11 -3.74 -6.38 -2.21
CA CYS A 11 -4.78 -5.90 -1.29
C CYS A 11 -5.28 -4.48 -1.60
N ASN A 12 -4.99 -3.96 -2.80
CA ASN A 12 -5.51 -2.67 -3.28
C ASN A 12 -6.82 -2.83 -4.04
N ILE A 13 -7.60 -1.75 -4.12
CA ILE A 13 -8.80 -1.70 -4.97
C ILE A 13 -8.34 -1.74 -6.44
N ASP A 14 -8.57 -2.85 -7.12
CA ASP A 14 -8.37 -2.97 -8.58
C ASP A 14 -9.74 -2.99 -9.29
N ALA A 15 -10.03 -1.93 -10.05
CA ALA A 15 -11.26 -1.81 -10.83
C ALA A 15 -11.39 -2.87 -11.95
N ARG A 16 -10.27 -3.48 -12.38
CA ARG A 16 -10.24 -4.53 -13.41
C ARG A 16 -10.42 -5.93 -12.83
N ASN A 17 -10.19 -6.09 -11.53
CA ASN A 17 -10.31 -7.36 -10.81
C ASN A 17 -10.95 -7.13 -9.44
N LEU A 18 -12.27 -6.94 -9.42
CA LEU A 18 -13.02 -6.58 -8.20
C LEU A 18 -12.86 -7.58 -7.05
N LEU A 19 -12.53 -8.85 -7.33
CA LEU A 19 -12.40 -9.91 -6.33
C LEU A 19 -10.97 -10.17 -5.87
N ILE A 20 -9.94 -9.61 -6.53
CA ILE A 20 -8.54 -9.96 -6.21
C ILE A 20 -8.19 -9.62 -4.77
N MET A 21 -8.66 -8.47 -4.27
CA MET A 21 -8.47 -8.06 -2.88
C MET A 21 -9.07 -9.08 -1.91
N GLN A 22 -10.31 -9.53 -2.14
CA GLN A 22 -11.00 -10.44 -1.22
C GLN A 22 -10.33 -11.82 -1.17
N TRP A 23 -9.94 -12.34 -2.34
CA TRP A 23 -9.20 -13.61 -2.42
C TRP A 23 -7.82 -13.53 -1.77
N THR A 24 -7.15 -12.39 -1.95
CA THR A 24 -5.85 -12.14 -1.35
C THR A 24 -5.94 -12.04 0.17
N ILE A 25 -6.95 -11.35 0.71
CA ILE A 25 -7.22 -11.29 2.16
C ILE A 25 -7.46 -12.69 2.71
N LEU A 26 -8.26 -13.51 2.02
CA LEU A 26 -8.52 -14.89 2.45
C LEU A 26 -7.24 -15.74 2.44
N ALA A 27 -6.44 -15.64 1.39
CA ALA A 27 -5.15 -16.34 1.29
C ALA A 27 -4.20 -15.92 2.42
N LEU A 28 -4.12 -14.61 2.70
CA LEU A 28 -3.28 -14.06 3.75
C LEU A 28 -3.73 -14.50 5.15
N ARG A 29 -5.05 -14.52 5.42
CA ARG A 29 -5.62 -15.09 6.66
C ARG A 29 -5.15 -16.53 6.84
N ASN A 30 -5.35 -17.38 5.84
CA ASN A 30 -5.00 -18.80 5.92
C ASN A 30 -3.49 -19.01 6.09
N LEU A 31 -2.67 -18.15 5.48
CA LEU A 31 -1.22 -18.18 5.61
C LEU A 31 -0.74 -17.75 7.01
N CYS A 32 -1.52 -16.92 7.71
CA CYS A 32 -1.20 -16.43 9.05
C CYS A 32 -1.88 -17.23 10.18
N GLU A 33 -2.87 -18.06 9.86
CA GLU A 33 -3.57 -18.91 10.83
C GLU A 33 -2.57 -19.88 11.48
N ASP A 34 -2.52 -19.86 12.82
CA ASP A 34 -1.58 -20.63 13.65
C ASP A 34 -0.08 -20.49 13.29
N ASN A 35 0.29 -19.41 12.59
CA ASN A 35 1.66 -19.16 12.17
C ASN A 35 2.18 -17.80 12.69
N PRO A 36 2.82 -17.77 13.87
CA PRO A 36 3.30 -16.52 14.46
C PRO A 36 4.43 -15.87 13.64
N ALA A 37 5.24 -16.65 12.91
CA ALA A 37 6.30 -16.11 12.07
C ALA A 37 5.73 -15.28 10.90
N ASN A 38 4.67 -15.77 10.27
CA ASN A 38 3.99 -15.05 9.19
C ASN A 38 3.23 -13.82 9.72
N GLN A 39 2.62 -13.93 10.91
CA GLN A 39 1.98 -12.79 11.58
C GLN A 39 2.99 -11.68 11.89
N GLU A 40 4.21 -12.05 12.29
CA GLU A 40 5.26 -11.10 12.63
C GLU A 40 5.72 -10.28 11.42
N ILE A 41 5.71 -10.85 10.22
CA ILE A 41 6.00 -10.11 8.99
C ILE A 41 5.00 -8.97 8.79
N ILE A 42 3.71 -9.25 8.99
CA ILE A 42 2.63 -8.25 8.86
C ILE A 42 2.70 -7.22 9.99
N ARG A 43 3.02 -7.63 11.23
CA ARG A 43 3.18 -6.72 12.37
C ARG A 43 4.30 -5.70 12.17
N ASN A 44 5.37 -6.10 11.47
CA ASN A 44 6.49 -5.23 11.18
C ASN A 44 6.24 -4.33 9.96
N CYS A 45 5.12 -4.47 9.25
CA CYS A 45 4.74 -3.53 8.21
C CYS A 45 4.39 -2.17 8.83
N SER A 46 5.16 -1.14 8.46
CA SER A 46 4.90 0.24 8.82
C SER A 46 4.65 1.06 7.56
N ARG A 47 3.88 2.14 7.70
CA ARG A 47 3.71 3.10 6.61
C ARG A 47 4.99 3.93 6.48
N VAL A 48 5.55 3.94 5.29
CA VAL A 48 6.78 4.69 4.97
C VAL A 48 6.48 6.09 4.42
N GLY A 49 5.37 6.27 3.70
CA GLY A 49 4.92 7.58 3.20
C GLY A 49 4.03 7.47 1.96
N VAL A 50 3.90 8.57 1.22
CA VAL A 50 3.26 8.61 -0.10
C VAL A 50 4.23 8.16 -1.18
N VAL A 51 3.73 7.38 -2.13
CA VAL A 51 4.49 6.99 -3.32
C VAL A 51 4.39 8.09 -4.36
N GLU A 52 5.53 8.46 -4.96
CA GLU A 52 5.53 9.37 -6.10
C GLU A 52 4.84 8.72 -7.30
N SER A 53 3.93 9.47 -7.92
CA SER A 53 3.24 9.04 -9.13
C SER A 53 3.71 9.89 -10.30
N SER A 54 4.29 9.26 -11.31
CA SER A 54 4.70 9.93 -12.55
C SER A 54 3.55 10.68 -13.20
N VAL A 55 2.33 10.13 -13.14
CA VAL A 55 1.11 10.76 -13.65
C VAL A 55 0.80 12.06 -12.91
N LEU A 56 1.00 12.11 -11.58
CA LEU A 56 0.77 13.32 -10.79
C LEU A 56 1.83 14.39 -11.09
N GLN A 57 3.09 13.98 -11.25
CA GLN A 57 4.20 14.88 -11.62
C GLN A 57 3.98 15.50 -13.01
N GLU A 58 3.53 14.72 -13.99
CA GLU A 58 3.15 15.23 -15.32
C GLU A 58 2.01 16.26 -15.25
N MET A 59 1.11 16.13 -14.27
CA MET A 59 0.05 17.10 -13.99
C MET A 59 0.52 18.31 -13.17
N GLY A 60 1.80 18.39 -12.80
CA GLY A 60 2.35 19.48 -11.99
C GLY A 60 1.85 19.49 -10.54
N ILE A 61 1.46 18.33 -10.01
CA ILE A 61 0.97 18.14 -8.64
C ILE A 61 1.74 17.03 -7.94
N SER A 62 1.82 17.10 -6.62
CA SER A 62 2.44 16.09 -5.75
C SER A 62 1.57 15.83 -4.53
N LEU A 63 1.83 14.71 -3.86
CA LEU A 63 1.16 14.35 -2.61
C LEU A 63 2.04 14.79 -1.44
N HIS A 64 1.45 15.46 -0.46
CA HIS A 64 2.12 15.86 0.77
C HIS A 64 1.42 15.22 1.96
N GLU A 65 2.18 14.57 2.83
CA GLU A 65 1.68 14.05 4.11
C GLU A 65 1.87 15.09 5.21
N ASP A 66 0.90 15.23 6.12
CA ASP A 66 1.12 16.04 7.33
C ASP A 66 2.19 15.41 8.23
N GLU A 67 2.81 16.18 9.15
CA GLU A 67 3.87 15.71 10.06
C GLU A 67 3.48 14.48 10.91
N GLN A 68 2.19 14.24 11.12
CA GLN A 68 1.61 13.09 11.82
C GLN A 68 1.18 11.97 10.87
N GLY A 69 1.37 12.13 9.56
CA GLY A 69 0.98 11.21 8.50
C GLY A 69 -0.53 11.02 8.36
N LYS A 70 -1.38 11.71 9.12
CA LYS A 70 -2.81 11.34 9.18
C LYS A 70 -3.61 11.80 7.96
N LYS A 71 -3.13 12.84 7.26
CA LYS A 71 -3.76 13.40 6.08
C LYS A 71 -2.81 13.42 4.90
N ILE A 72 -3.33 13.08 3.73
CA ILE A 72 -2.66 13.26 2.44
C ILE A 72 -3.32 14.45 1.76
N GLY A 73 -2.55 15.50 1.49
CA GLY A 73 -2.93 16.68 0.72
C GLY A 73 -2.38 16.62 -0.70
N ILE A 74 -3.05 17.28 -1.63
CA ILE A 74 -2.54 17.54 -2.98
C ILE A 74 -1.92 18.93 -2.97
N VAL A 75 -0.66 19.03 -3.37
CA VAL A 75 0.08 20.30 -3.43
C VAL A 75 0.69 20.50 -4.82
N PRO A 76 0.89 21.73 -5.29
CA PRO A 76 1.62 21.98 -6.53
C PRO A 76 3.03 21.40 -6.47
N LEU A 77 3.52 20.87 -7.59
CA LEU A 77 4.89 20.39 -7.70
C LEU A 77 5.87 21.58 -7.53
N PRO A 78 6.85 21.51 -6.61
CA PRO A 78 7.86 22.56 -6.46
C PRO A 78 8.58 22.78 -7.79
N ARG A 79 8.67 24.04 -8.23
CA ARG A 79 9.49 24.41 -9.40
C ARG A 79 10.90 24.70 -8.91
N GLU A 80 11.88 23.94 -9.39
CA GLU A 80 13.30 24.33 -9.33
C GLU A 80 13.57 25.56 -10.21
#